data_AF-A0A0K0HA93-F1
#
_entry.id   AF-A0A0K0HA93-F1
#
_cell.length_a   1.000
_cell.length_b   1.000
_cell.length_c   1.000
_cell.angle_alpha   90.00
_cell.angle_beta   90.00
_cell.angle_gamma   90.00
#
_symmetry.space_group_name_H-M   'P 1'
#
loop_
_entity.id
_entity.type
_entity.pdbx_description
1 polymer ?
#
loop_
_entity_poly.entity_id
_entity_poly.type
_entity_poly.pdbx_seq_one_letter_code
_entity_poly.pdbx_strand_id
1 'polypeptide(L)'
;MRKSDRYTHGKRPLWYVLESDLLNNPLRFLLLLVWRFVIGWLLFQLVSIIVLGTLLLGILLFYPAAVVQAIATTEKLNHVSIELWHTLKLCTWHYGVIAGFVFMLGCTLNKGLKQAYQLTRRYGS
;
A
#
# COMPACT_ATOMS: atom_id res chain seq x y z
N MET A 1 -14.34 -3.17 -55.75
CA MET A 1 -13.34 -2.70 -54.77
C MET A 1 -13.82 -3.09 -53.37
N ARG A 2 -13.24 -4.13 -52.78
CA ARG A 2 -13.68 -4.72 -51.51
C ARG A 2 -13.01 -3.92 -50.38
N LYS A 3 -13.78 -3.08 -49.66
CA LYS A 3 -13.29 -2.37 -48.47
C LYS A 3 -12.89 -3.42 -47.43
N SER A 4 -11.58 -3.56 -47.23
CA SER A 4 -10.99 -4.36 -46.17
C SER A 4 -11.12 -3.56 -44.89
N ASP A 5 -12.22 -3.74 -44.16
CA ASP A 5 -12.41 -3.30 -42.78
C ASP A 5 -11.53 -4.14 -41.84
N ARG A 6 -10.23 -4.09 -42.06
CA ARG A 6 -9.20 -4.51 -41.11
C ARG A 6 -8.58 -3.23 -40.54
N TYR A 7 -8.14 -3.30 -39.28
CA TYR A 7 -7.68 -2.21 -38.41
C TYR A 7 -8.85 -1.49 -37.72
N THR A 8 -9.15 -1.70 -36.44
CA THR A 8 -8.30 -2.06 -35.30
C THR A 8 -9.17 -2.71 -34.25
N HIS A 9 -9.03 -4.02 -34.03
CA HIS A 9 -9.33 -4.64 -32.74
C HIS A 9 -8.28 -4.11 -31.74
N GLY A 10 -8.35 -2.81 -31.47
CA GLY A 10 -7.49 -2.14 -30.53
C GLY A 10 -7.86 -2.71 -29.17
N LYS A 11 -6.94 -3.47 -28.58
CA LYS A 11 -6.85 -3.68 -27.13
C LYS A 11 -7.27 -2.36 -26.48
N ARG A 12 -8.50 -2.24 -25.98
CA ARG A 12 -8.92 -1.00 -25.31
C ARG A 12 -7.90 -0.80 -24.19
N PRO A 13 -7.07 0.25 -24.24
CA PRO A 13 -5.98 0.36 -23.31
C PRO A 13 -6.60 0.44 -21.92
N LEU A 14 -5.98 -0.25 -20.96
CA LEU A 14 -6.39 -0.28 -19.54
C LEU A 14 -6.67 1.13 -19.00
N TRP A 15 -5.99 2.12 -19.57
CA TRP A 15 -6.22 3.56 -19.43
C TRP A 15 -7.62 4.04 -19.80
N TYR A 16 -8.20 3.63 -20.93
CA TYR A 16 -9.50 4.13 -21.41
C TYR A 16 -10.67 3.72 -20.51
N VAL A 17 -10.58 2.54 -19.88
CA VAL A 17 -11.59 2.06 -18.92
C VAL A 17 -11.48 2.85 -17.62
N LEU A 18 -10.26 3.03 -17.11
CA LEU A 18 -10.00 3.88 -15.94
C LEU A 18 -10.44 5.33 -16.16
N GLU A 19 -10.16 5.87 -17.35
CA GLU A 19 -10.51 7.23 -17.76
C GLU A 19 -12.03 7.40 -17.88
N SER A 20 -12.74 6.40 -18.40
CA SER A 20 -14.20 6.41 -18.45
C SER A 20 -14.86 6.33 -17.07
N ASP A 21 -14.29 5.56 -16.14
CA ASP A 21 -14.75 5.48 -14.74
C ASP A 21 -14.47 6.79 -13.99
N LEU A 22 -13.32 7.43 -14.27
CA LEU A 22 -12.95 8.74 -13.74
C LEU A 22 -13.89 9.85 -14.25
N LEU A 23 -14.23 9.85 -15.54
CA LEU A 23 -15.10 10.86 -16.15
C LEU A 23 -16.57 10.72 -15.75
N ASN A 24 -17.07 9.49 -15.58
CA ASN A 24 -18.47 9.28 -15.21
C ASN A 24 -18.76 9.62 -13.74
N ASN A 25 -17.84 9.32 -12.81
CA ASN A 25 -18.02 9.58 -11.39
C ASN A 25 -16.68 9.84 -10.68
N PRO A 26 -16.08 11.02 -10.87
CA PRO A 26 -14.74 11.34 -10.36
C PRO A 26 -14.67 11.24 -8.83
N LEU A 27 -15.75 11.63 -8.15
CA LEU A 27 -15.81 11.66 -6.69
C LEU A 27 -15.82 10.23 -6.10
N ARG A 28 -16.56 9.31 -6.73
CA ARG A 28 -16.60 7.89 -6.32
C ARG A 28 -15.25 7.22 -6.58
N PHE A 29 -14.61 7.53 -7.71
CA PHE A 29 -13.29 7.00 -8.04
C PHE A 29 -12.21 7.51 -7.08
N LEU A 30 -12.21 8.80 -6.76
CA LEU A 30 -11.32 9.42 -5.77
C LEU A 30 -11.50 8.76 -4.40
N LEU A 31 -12.74 8.58 -3.95
CA LEU A 31 -13.05 7.97 -2.66
C LEU A 31 -12.55 6.52 -2.59
N LEU A 32 -12.63 5.78 -3.70
CA LEU A 32 -12.12 4.42 -3.82
C LEU A 32 -10.58 4.35 -3.78
N LEU A 33 -9.90 5.33 -4.39
CA LEU A 33 -8.45 5.47 -4.32
C LEU A 33 -7.98 5.79 -2.90
N VAL A 34 -8.62 6.77 -2.25
CA VAL A 34 -8.34 7.15 -0.86
C VAL A 34 -8.57 5.96 0.08
N TRP A 35 -9.68 5.24 -0.10
CA TRP A 35 -9.96 4.04 0.71
C TRP A 35 -8.87 2.98 0.57
N ARG A 36 -8.41 2.71 -0.67
CA ARG A 36 -7.32 1.76 -0.92
C ARG A 36 -6.00 2.22 -0.32
N PHE A 37 -5.71 3.50 -0.41
CA PHE A 37 -4.55 4.11 0.21
C PHE A 37 -4.57 3.92 1.73
N VAL A 38 -5.69 4.26 2.38
CA VAL A 38 -5.85 4.13 3.84
C VAL A 38 -5.67 2.68 4.28
N ILE A 39 -6.24 1.72 3.55
CA ILE A 39 -6.03 0.28 3.84
C ILE A 39 -4.56 -0.10 3.74
N GLY A 40 -3.88 0.27 2.65
CA GLY A 40 -2.46 -0.05 2.45
C GLY A 40 -1.57 0.58 3.51
N TRP A 41 -1.88 1.81 3.89
CA TRP A 41 -1.18 2.54 4.94
C TRP A 41 -1.36 1.88 6.31
N LEU A 42 -2.59 1.55 6.71
CA LEU A 42 -2.89 0.87 7.97
C LEU A 42 -2.27 -0.53 8.03
N LEU A 43 -2.31 -1.29 6.93
CA LEU A 43 -1.67 -2.61 6.86
C LEU A 43 -0.16 -2.51 7.08
N PHE A 44 0.49 -1.52 6.45
CA PHE A 44 1.92 -1.29 6.64
C PHE A 44 2.25 -0.90 8.08
N GLN A 45 1.45 -0.04 8.71
CA GLN A 45 1.62 0.30 10.12
C GLN A 45 1.50 -0.93 11.02
N LEU A 46 0.50 -1.77 10.78
CA LEU A 46 0.29 -3.00 11.55
C LEU A 46 1.51 -3.93 11.45
N VAL A 47 2.01 -4.16 10.23
CA VAL A 47 3.23 -4.95 10.00
C VAL A 47 4.42 -4.31 10.71
N SER A 48 4.60 -2.99 10.62
CA SER A 48 5.70 -2.31 11.28
C SER A 48 5.65 -2.45 12.80
N ILE A 49 4.48 -2.37 13.42
CA ILE A 49 4.31 -2.54 14.86
C ILE A 49 4.63 -3.98 15.27
N ILE A 50 4.17 -4.97 14.49
CA ILE A 50 4.48 -6.38 14.75
C ILE A 50 5.98 -6.62 14.67
N VAL A 51 6.65 -6.15 13.60
CA VAL A 51 8.10 -6.31 13.44
C VAL A 51 8.86 -5.65 14.58
N LEU A 52 8.51 -4.40 14.91
CA LEU A 52 9.14 -3.67 16.02
C LEU A 52 8.93 -4.40 17.36
N GLY A 53 7.72 -4.89 17.61
CA GLY A 53 7.39 -5.67 18.80
C GLY A 53 8.16 -6.99 18.88
N THR A 54 8.31 -7.72 17.78
CA THR A 54 9.10 -8.97 17.74
C THR A 54 10.59 -8.71 17.98
N LEU A 55 11.14 -7.62 17.46
CA LEU A 55 12.52 -7.21 17.74
C LEU A 55 12.70 -6.88 19.24
N LEU A 56 11.78 -6.12 19.82
CA LEU A 56 11.80 -5.80 21.25
C LEU A 56 11.71 -7.08 22.11
N LEU A 57 10.82 -8.00 21.74
CA LEU A 57 10.67 -9.28 22.42
C LEU A 57 11.93 -10.14 22.31
N GLY A 58 12.59 -10.13 21.16
CA GLY A 58 13.88 -10.79 20.97
C GLY A 58 14.95 -10.20 21.91
N ILE A 59 15.07 -8.88 21.99
CA ILE A 59 16.01 -8.22 22.91
C ILE A 59 15.71 -8.62 24.37
N LEU A 60 14.43 -8.67 24.76
CA LEU A 60 14.03 -9.10 26.09
C LEU A 60 14.43 -10.55 26.41
N LEU A 61 14.26 -11.46 25.46
CA LEU A 61 14.56 -12.88 25.63
C LEU A 61 16.08 -13.17 25.64
N PHE A 62 16.85 -12.52 24.77
CA PHE A 62 18.28 -12.79 24.62
C PHE A 62 19.18 -11.89 25.48
N TYR A 63 18.71 -10.70 25.87
CA TYR A 63 19.48 -9.72 26.65
C TYR A 63 18.67 -9.11 27.81
N PRO A 64 18.17 -9.93 28.76
CA PRO A 64 17.33 -9.46 29.86
C PRO A 64 18.05 -8.42 30.74
N ALA A 65 19.36 -8.56 30.94
CA ALA A 65 20.17 -7.62 31.73
C ALA A 65 20.20 -6.20 31.13
N ALA A 66 20.25 -6.08 29.80
CA ALA A 66 20.24 -4.79 29.13
C ALA A 66 18.88 -4.09 29.26
N VAL A 67 17.79 -4.86 29.22
CA VAL A 67 16.43 -4.33 29.42
C VAL A 67 16.23 -3.86 30.85
N VAL A 68 16.65 -4.65 31.85
CA VAL A 68 16.55 -4.26 33.26
C VAL A 68 17.38 -3.00 33.53
N GLN A 69 18.58 -2.90 32.96
CA GLN A 69 19.43 -1.71 33.13
C GLN A 69 18.84 -0.46 32.44
N ALA A 70 18.21 -0.63 31.27
CA ALA A 70 17.52 0.46 30.59
C ALA A 70 16.28 0.94 31.36
N ILE A 71 15.53 0.04 32.01
CA ILE A 71 14.38 0.40 32.86
C ILE A 71 14.82 1.05 34.18
N ALA A 72 15.90 0.54 34.78
CA ALA A 72 16.42 1.06 36.04
C ALA A 72 17.00 2.48 35.94
N THR A 73 17.38 2.91 34.73
CA THR A 73 17.87 4.27 34.47
C THR A 73 16.84 5.06 33.68
N THR A 74 16.11 5.94 34.37
CA THR A 74 15.04 6.77 33.79
C THR A 74 15.50 7.59 32.57
N GLU A 75 16.76 8.01 32.55
CA GLU A 75 17.37 8.73 31.43
C GLU A 75 17.53 7.86 30.16
N LYS A 76 17.98 6.60 30.31
CA LYS A 76 18.08 5.68 29.17
C LYS A 76 16.71 5.25 28.66
N LEU A 77 15.76 5.03 29.58
CA LEU A 77 14.38 4.72 29.20
C LEU A 77 13.76 5.85 28.38
N ASN A 78 14.02 7.11 28.77
CA ASN A 78 13.54 8.28 28.04
C ASN A 78 14.21 8.42 26.66
N HIS A 79 15.51 8.14 26.56
CA HIS A 79 16.19 8.13 25.27
C HIS A 79 15.62 7.07 24.31
N VAL A 80 15.44 5.85 24.81
CA VAL A 80 14.90 4.74 24.01
C VAL A 80 13.44 5.01 23.59
N SER A 81 12.64 5.61 24.47
CA SER A 81 11.25 5.96 24.14
C SER A 81 11.16 7.06 23.08
N ILE A 82 12.03 8.07 23.14
CA ILE A 82 12.11 9.14 22.14
C ILE A 82 12.56 8.56 20.79
N GLU A 83 13.55 7.67 20.78
CA GLU A 83 14.04 7.04 19.55
C GLU A 83 12.99 6.12 18.91
N LEU A 84 12.28 5.32 19.71
CA LEU A 84 11.14 4.52 19.27
C LEU A 84 10.03 5.41 18.70
N TRP A 85 9.74 6.54 19.35
CA TRP A 85 8.74 7.49 18.89
C TRP A 85 9.13 8.12 17.54
N HIS A 86 10.38 8.55 17.39
CA HIS A 86 10.89 9.06 16.12
C HIS A 86 10.80 8.01 15.02
N THR A 87 11.17 6.77 15.31
CA THR A 87 11.10 5.65 14.37
C THR A 87 9.65 5.36 13.95
N LEU A 88 8.72 5.31 14.90
CA LEU A 88 7.28 5.14 14.62
C LEU A 88 6.72 6.30 13.80
N LYS A 89 7.13 7.54 14.09
CA LYS A 89 6.72 8.72 13.32
C LYS A 89 7.23 8.66 11.88
N LEU A 90 8.49 8.26 11.69
CA LEU A 90 9.10 8.11 10.37
C LEU A 90 8.41 7.00 9.57
N CYS A 91 8.14 5.87 10.22
CA CYS A 91 7.46 4.74 9.62
C CYS A 91 6.01 5.05 9.26
N THR A 92 5.31 5.80 10.12
CA THR A 92 3.93 6.25 9.87
C THR A 92 3.84 7.26 8.74
N TRP A 93 4.73 8.25 8.73
CA TRP A 93 4.59 9.42 7.87
C TRP A 93 5.22 9.22 6.49
N HIS A 94 6.47 8.77 6.42
CA HIS A 94 7.17 8.67 5.14
C HIS A 94 6.93 7.30 4.51
N TYR A 95 7.32 6.24 5.24
CA TYR A 95 7.21 4.89 4.70
C TYR A 95 5.77 4.41 4.58
N GLY A 96 4.92 4.77 5.54
CA GLY A 96 3.50 4.43 5.52
C GLY A 96 2.74 5.07 4.37
N VAL A 97 3.03 6.34 4.08
CA VAL A 97 2.44 7.04 2.93
C VAL A 97 2.92 6.41 1.61
N ILE A 98 4.22 6.14 1.49
CA ILE A 98 4.77 5.45 0.29
C ILE A 98 4.12 4.08 0.11
N ALA A 99 4.02 3.28 1.17
CA ALA A 99 3.39 1.96 1.14
C ALA A 99 1.90 2.05 0.76
N GLY A 100 1.17 3.05 1.27
CA GLY A 100 -0.20 3.33 0.89
C GLY A 100 -0.35 3.60 -0.60
N PHE A 101 0.54 4.40 -1.20
CA PHE A 101 0.56 4.65 -2.64
C PHE A 101 0.90 3.41 -3.46
N VAL A 102 1.91 2.63 -3.06
CA VAL A 102 2.28 1.38 -3.73
C VAL A 102 1.12 0.39 -3.72
N PHE A 103 0.45 0.24 -2.57
CA PHE A 103 -0.71 -0.63 -2.43
C PHE A 103 -1.89 -0.17 -3.28
N MET A 104 -2.17 1.13 -3.28
CA MET A 104 -3.20 1.75 -4.12
C MET A 104 -2.93 1.49 -5.61
N LEU A 105 -1.67 1.69 -6.05
CA LEU A 105 -1.25 1.48 -7.43
C LEU A 105 -1.39 0.01 -7.84
N GLY A 106 -0.89 -0.92 -7.03
CA GLY A 106 -1.02 -2.36 -7.26
C GLY A 106 -2.49 -2.82 -7.34
N CYS A 107 -3.35 -2.33 -6.45
CA CYS A 107 -4.78 -2.62 -6.47
C CYS A 107 -5.51 -2.05 -7.70
N THR A 108 -5.03 -0.94 -8.24
CA THR A 108 -5.61 -0.27 -9.41
C THR A 108 -5.18 -0.98 -10.69
N LEU A 109 -3.91 -1.33 -10.81
CA LEU A 109 -3.39 -2.14 -11.92
C LEU A 109 -4.05 -3.52 -11.98
N ASN A 110 -4.20 -4.20 -10.84
CA ASN A 110 -4.84 -5.53 -10.80
C ASN A 110 -6.31 -5.49 -11.26
N LYS A 111 -7.06 -4.44 -10.86
CA LYS A 111 -8.43 -4.24 -11.35
C LYS A 111 -8.46 -4.00 -12.87
N GLY A 112 -7.57 -3.13 -13.37
CA GLY A 112 -7.47 -2.87 -14.80
C GLY A 112 -7.12 -4.12 -15.62
N LEU A 113 -6.20 -4.95 -15.12
CA LEU A 113 -5.81 -6.21 -15.77
C LEU A 113 -6.97 -7.21 -15.77
N LYS A 114 -7.70 -7.32 -14.66
CA LYS A 114 -8.87 -8.21 -14.56
C LYS A 114 -9.99 -7.78 -15.52
N GLN A 115 -10.22 -6.48 -15.67
CA GLN A 115 -11.18 -5.93 -16.64
C GLN A 115 -10.72 -6.17 -18.09
N ALA A 116 -9.44 -5.94 -18.40
CA ALA A 116 -8.87 -6.21 -19.72
C ALA A 116 -8.97 -7.70 -20.08
N TYR A 117 -8.74 -8.60 -19.11
CA TYR A 117 -8.87 -10.04 -19.29
C TYR A 117 -10.32 -10.46 -19.55
N GLN A 118 -11.28 -9.91 -18.80
CA GLN A 118 -12.71 -10.19 -18.99
C GLN A 118 -13.23 -9.68 -20.34
N LEU A 119 -12.77 -8.51 -20.79
CA LEU A 119 -13.13 -7.96 -22.10
C LEU A 119 -12.53 -8.80 -23.24
N THR A 120 -11.28 -9.23 -23.11
CA THR A 120 -10.63 -10.14 -24.07
C THR A 120 -11.40 -11.46 -24.15
N ARG A 121 -11.89 -11.99 -23.02
CA ARG A 121 -12.69 -13.22 -23.00
C ARG A 121 -14.10 -13.06 -23.58
N ARG A 122 -14.72 -11.87 -23.46
CA ARG A 122 -16.08 -11.60 -23.98
C ARG A 122 -16.11 -11.23 -25.47
N TYR A 123 -15.05 -10.61 -25.99
CA TYR A 123 -15.01 -10.08 -27.36
C TYR A 123 -13.90 -10.70 -28.23
N GLY A 124 -13.14 -11.66 -27.71
CA GLY A 124 -12.08 -12.38 -28.42
C GLY A 124 -12.54 -13.67 -29.09
N SER A 125 -13.85 -13.84 -29.34
CA SER A 125 -14.42 -14.90 -30.18
C SER A 125 -15.01 -14.32 -31.45
#